data_AF-A0A1Q7YBT2-F1
#
_entry.id   AF-A0A1Q7YBT2-F1
#
_cell.length_a   1.000
_cell.length_b   1.000
_cell.length_c   1.000
_cell.angle_alpha   90.00
_cell.angle_beta   90.00
_cell.angle_gamma   90.00
#
_symmetry.space_group_name_H-M   'P 1'
#
loop_
_entity.id
_entity.type
_entity.pdbx_description
1 polymer ?
#
loop_
_entity_poly.entity_id
_entity_poly.type
_entity_poly.pdbx_seq_one_letter_code
_entity_poly.pdbx_strand_id
1 'polypeptide(L)'
;MLAIVLNLIQGETRYTPPTYFGIVAIALLLAGIVGWLVAAVLGFSRARAFGPSVRWFALASVCLIIYHLQFLVLAFGLIQNDSDLVLGVGAFFNLFVVLASVCAIIGFINLTSAPR
;
A
#
# COMPACT_ATOMS: atom_id res chain seq x y z
N MET A 1 8.28 -33.04 -30.33
CA MET A 1 7.29 -33.27 -29.25
C MET A 1 7.44 -32.33 -28.07
N LEU A 2 8.65 -32.15 -27.50
CA LEU A 2 8.88 -31.22 -26.38
C LEU A 2 8.46 -29.76 -26.68
N ALA A 3 8.72 -29.26 -27.89
CA ALA A 3 8.37 -27.90 -28.31
C ALA A 3 6.85 -27.65 -28.42
N ILE A 4 6.06 -28.69 -28.71
CA ILE A 4 4.59 -28.60 -28.77
C ILE A 4 4.04 -28.54 -27.35
N VAL A 5 4.56 -29.37 -26.45
CA VAL A 5 4.21 -29.36 -25.02
C VAL A 5 4.57 -28.01 -24.36
N LEU A 6 5.72 -27.41 -24.69
CA LEU A 6 6.08 -26.06 -24.21
C LEU A 6 5.10 -24.99 -24.69
N ASN A 7 4.68 -25.02 -25.95
CA ASN A 7 3.71 -24.06 -26.49
C ASN A 7 2.31 -24.23 -25.88
N LEU A 8 1.89 -25.46 -25.57
CA LEU A 8 0.62 -25.73 -24.89
C LEU A 8 0.60 -25.21 -23.44
N ILE A 9 1.71 -25.33 -22.71
CA ILE A 9 1.85 -24.77 -21.35
C ILE A 9 1.77 -23.23 -21.37
N GLN A 10 2.25 -22.59 -22.43
CA GLN A 10 2.16 -21.13 -22.60
C GLN A 10 0.77 -20.64 -23.05
N GLY A 11 -0.07 -21.52 -23.63
CA GLY A 11 -1.38 -21.17 -24.15
C GLY A 11 -2.50 -21.02 -23.10
N GLU A 12 -2.36 -21.66 -21.94
CA GLU A 12 -3.42 -21.76 -20.90
C GLU A 12 -3.24 -20.84 -19.69
N THR A 13 -2.23 -19.97 -19.68
CA THR A 13 -1.98 -19.06 -18.53
C THR A 13 -2.27 -17.59 -18.85
N ARG A 14 -3.08 -17.32 -19.87
CA ARG A 14 -3.59 -15.97 -20.11
C ARG A 14 -4.66 -15.68 -19.06
N TYR A 15 -4.24 -15.19 -17.89
CA TYR A 15 -5.13 -14.72 -16.83
C TYR A 15 -6.04 -13.65 -17.43
N THR A 16 -7.29 -14.03 -17.71
CA THR A 16 -8.34 -13.09 -18.09
C THR A 16 -8.95 -12.58 -16.78
N PRO A 17 -8.63 -11.35 -16.34
CA PRO A 17 -9.23 -10.82 -15.13
C PRO A 17 -10.75 -10.75 -15.31
N PRO A 18 -11.53 -11.12 -14.29
CA PRO A 18 -12.98 -10.99 -14.36
C PRO A 18 -13.37 -9.51 -14.49
N THR A 19 -14.45 -9.21 -15.20
CA THR A 19 -14.86 -7.83 -15.55
C THR A 19 -15.06 -6.92 -14.34
N TYR A 20 -15.46 -7.48 -13.19
CA TYR A 20 -15.64 -6.72 -11.94
C TYR A 20 -14.33 -6.35 -11.24
N PHE A 21 -13.19 -6.95 -11.60
CA PHE A 21 -11.91 -6.76 -10.91
C PHE A 21 -11.49 -5.29 -10.88
N GLY A 22 -11.59 -4.60 -12.01
CA GLY A 22 -11.21 -3.18 -12.10
C GLY A 22 -12.03 -2.31 -11.14
N ILE A 23 -13.35 -2.53 -11.08
CA ILE A 23 -14.26 -1.77 -10.19
C ILE A 23 -13.93 -2.05 -8.73
N VAL A 24 -13.74 -3.31 -8.36
CA VAL A 24 -13.38 -3.71 -6.98
C VAL A 24 -12.03 -3.13 -6.59
N ALA A 25 -11.04 -3.15 -7.47
CA ALA A 25 -9.71 -2.59 -7.23
C ALA A 25 -9.79 -1.08 -6.97
N ILE A 26 -10.54 -0.33 -7.80
CA ILE A 26 -10.76 1.11 -7.60
C ILE A 26 -11.49 1.39 -6.28
N ALA A 27 -12.52 0.60 -5.96
CA ALA A 27 -13.28 0.76 -4.73
C ALA A 27 -12.41 0.54 -3.48
N LEU A 28 -11.58 -0.51 -3.48
CA LEU A 28 -10.62 -0.79 -2.41
C LEU A 28 -9.57 0.31 -2.27
N LEU A 29 -9.10 0.87 -3.40
CA LEU A 29 -8.18 2.00 -3.41
C LEU A 29 -8.79 3.23 -2.72
N LEU A 30 -10.00 3.62 -3.13
CA LEU A 30 -10.70 4.76 -2.54
C LEU A 30 -10.99 4.54 -1.06
N ALA A 31 -11.46 3.35 -0.68
CA ALA A 31 -11.70 2.99 0.70
C ALA A 31 -10.41 3.03 1.55
N GLY A 32 -9.29 2.56 1.00
CA GLY A 32 -7.97 2.62 1.63
C GLY A 32 -7.52 4.06 1.89
N ILE A 33 -7.59 4.94 0.86
CA ILE A 33 -7.26 6.37 1.00
C ILE A 33 -8.08 7.00 2.13
N VAL A 34 -9.40 6.80 2.11
CA VAL A 34 -10.30 7.39 3.12
C VAL A 34 -9.99 6.84 4.51
N GLY A 35 -9.82 5.52 4.64
CA GLY A 35 -9.51 4.87 5.92
C GLY A 35 -8.23 5.40 6.55
N TRP A 36 -7.16 5.55 5.78
CA TRP A 36 -5.91 6.07 6.29
C TRP A 36 -5.94 7.57 6.56
N LEU A 37 -6.70 8.35 5.77
CA LEU A 37 -6.92 9.77 6.04
C LEU A 37 -7.62 9.97 7.39
N VAL A 38 -8.69 9.18 7.64
CA VAL A 38 -9.41 9.19 8.92
C VAL A 38 -8.46 8.79 10.05
N ALA A 39 -7.67 7.73 9.89
CA ALA A 39 -6.70 7.29 10.89
C ALA A 39 -5.65 8.38 11.20
N ALA A 40 -5.14 9.08 10.17
CA ALA A 40 -4.19 10.17 10.34
C ALA A 40 -4.83 11.36 11.10
N VAL A 41 -6.02 11.80 10.68
CA VAL A 41 -6.74 12.93 11.32
C VAL A 41 -7.10 12.62 12.77
N LEU A 42 -7.67 11.43 13.04
CA LEU A 42 -7.98 11.01 14.39
C LEU A 42 -6.72 10.86 15.24
N GLY A 43 -5.65 10.31 14.67
CA GLY A 43 -4.36 10.16 15.34
C GLY A 43 -3.74 11.50 15.76
N PHE A 44 -3.72 12.50 14.87
CA PHE A 44 -3.18 13.82 15.21
C PHE A 44 -4.11 14.62 16.15
N SER A 45 -5.43 14.56 15.94
CA SER A 45 -6.39 15.31 16.78
C SER A 45 -6.45 14.76 18.20
N ARG A 46 -6.32 13.45 18.39
CA ARG A 46 -6.40 12.80 19.70
C ARG A 46 -5.04 12.49 20.33
N ALA A 47 -3.94 12.80 19.66
CA ALA A 47 -2.58 12.62 20.16
C ALA A 47 -2.35 13.20 21.57
N ARG A 48 -2.96 14.35 21.89
CA ARG A 48 -2.79 14.99 23.20
C ARG A 48 -3.52 14.25 24.33
N ALA A 49 -4.60 13.54 24.01
CA ALA A 49 -5.44 12.85 24.98
C ALA A 49 -4.99 11.40 25.24
N PHE A 50 -4.43 10.72 24.24
CA PHE A 50 -4.09 9.29 24.33
C PHE A 50 -2.57 9.01 24.39
N GLY A 51 -1.75 10.06 24.48
CA GLY A 51 -0.32 9.95 24.70
C GLY A 51 0.54 9.76 23.44
N PRO A 52 1.85 9.51 23.61
CA PRO A 52 2.83 9.53 22.53
C PRO A 52 2.61 8.46 21.45
N SER A 53 2.09 7.29 21.83
CA SER A 53 1.86 6.14 20.93
C SER A 53 0.94 6.47 19.76
N VAL A 54 -0.13 7.24 20.00
CA VAL A 54 -1.11 7.62 18.97
C VAL A 54 -0.49 8.50 17.88
N ARG A 55 0.55 9.28 18.21
CA ARG A 55 1.30 10.08 17.22
C ARG A 55 2.08 9.20 16.24
N TRP A 56 2.65 8.10 16.73
CA TRP A 56 3.39 7.15 15.89
C TRP A 56 2.46 6.38 14.94
N PHE A 57 1.26 6.01 15.40
CA PHE A 57 0.23 5.41 14.52
C PHE A 57 -0.32 6.40 13.48
N ALA A 58 -0.48 7.67 13.85
CA ALA A 58 -0.84 8.73 12.90
C ALA A 58 0.21 8.85 11.80
N LEU A 59 1.49 8.87 12.17
CA LEU A 59 2.60 8.95 11.22
C LEU A 59 2.70 7.72 10.33
N ALA A 60 2.48 6.51 10.88
CA ALA A 60 2.36 5.29 10.09
C ALA A 60 1.24 5.37 9.04
N SER A 61 0.09 5.94 9.42
CA SER A 61 -1.04 6.13 8.50
C SER A 61 -0.69 7.10 7.37
N VAL A 62 0.03 8.18 7.66
CA VAL A 62 0.52 9.12 6.62
C VAL A 62 1.49 8.44 5.66
N CYS A 63 2.41 7.63 6.17
CA CYS A 63 3.31 6.85 5.32
C CYS A 63 2.55 5.90 4.39
N LEU A 64 1.47 5.26 4.86
CA LEU A 64 0.63 4.42 4.01
C LEU A 64 -0.13 5.23 2.95
N ILE A 65 -0.62 6.44 3.26
CA ILE A 65 -1.23 7.33 2.26
C ILE A 65 -0.24 7.63 1.12
N ILE A 66 1.01 7.97 1.46
CA ILE A 66 2.06 8.22 0.47
C ILE A 66 2.35 6.96 -0.34
N TYR A 67 2.42 5.80 0.30
CA TYR A 67 2.58 4.52 -0.38
C TYR A 67 1.48 4.25 -1.41
N HIS A 68 0.22 4.65 -1.15
CA HIS A 68 -0.87 4.47 -2.11
C HIS A 68 -0.68 5.23 -3.43
N LEU A 69 0.15 6.26 -3.47
CA LEU A 69 0.48 6.95 -4.73
C LEU A 69 1.19 6.02 -5.73
N GLN A 70 1.80 4.91 -5.28
CA GLN A 70 2.39 3.91 -6.16
C GLN A 70 1.36 3.35 -7.17
N PHE A 71 0.07 3.27 -6.81
CA PHE A 71 -0.95 2.76 -7.71
C PHE A 71 -1.22 3.71 -8.87
N LEU A 72 -1.05 5.01 -8.64
CA LEU A 72 -1.09 6.01 -9.70
C LEU A 72 0.06 5.80 -10.68
N VAL A 73 1.27 5.56 -10.15
CA VAL A 73 2.45 5.29 -10.97
C VAL A 73 2.32 3.97 -11.73
N LEU A 74 1.76 2.94 -11.11
CA LEU A 74 1.44 1.67 -11.76
C LEU A 74 0.46 1.90 -12.93
N ALA A 75 -0.59 2.70 -12.71
CA ALA A 75 -1.55 3.05 -13.75
C ALA A 75 -0.90 3.83 -14.91
N PHE A 76 -0.08 4.83 -14.61
CA PHE A 76 0.65 5.59 -15.63
C PHE A 76 1.67 4.74 -16.40
N GLY A 77 2.38 3.85 -15.73
CA GLY A 77 3.36 2.97 -16.37
C GLY A 77 2.72 1.90 -17.25
N LEU A 78 1.53 1.41 -16.90
CA LEU A 78 0.73 0.56 -17.80
C LEU A 78 0.27 1.32 -19.05
N ILE A 79 -0.06 2.61 -18.94
CA ILE A 79 -0.45 3.45 -20.08
C ILE A 79 0.76 3.75 -20.98
N GLN A 80 1.93 4.03 -20.38
CA GLN A 80 3.15 4.40 -21.12
C GLN A 80 4.01 3.21 -21.57
N ASN A 81 3.67 1.97 -21.17
CA ASN A 81 4.47 0.75 -21.43
C ASN A 81 5.95 0.84 -20.96
N ASP A 82 6.24 1.71 -19.99
CA ASP A 82 7.59 1.89 -19.44
C ASP A 82 7.72 1.07 -18.15
N SER A 83 8.36 -0.10 -18.28
CA SER A 83 8.49 -1.06 -17.18
C SER A 83 9.55 -0.61 -16.16
N ASP A 84 10.62 0.04 -16.63
CA ASP A 84 11.73 0.48 -15.79
C ASP A 84 11.29 1.60 -14.84
N LEU A 85 10.45 2.52 -15.32
CA LEU A 85 9.87 3.58 -14.50
C LEU A 85 8.95 3.02 -13.41
N VAL A 86 8.12 2.02 -13.72
CA VAL A 86 7.24 1.36 -12.74
C VAL A 86 8.04 0.66 -11.65
N LEU A 87 9.07 -0.10 -12.04
CA LEU A 87 9.92 -0.84 -11.12
C LEU A 87 10.72 0.11 -10.23
N GLY A 88 11.36 1.13 -10.80
CA GLY A 88 12.17 2.10 -10.07
C GLY A 88 11.34 2.92 -9.08
N VAL A 89 10.25 3.52 -9.55
CA VAL A 89 9.40 4.37 -8.70
C VAL A 89 8.59 3.53 -7.71
N GLY A 90 8.09 2.35 -8.12
CA GLY A 90 7.43 1.40 -7.22
C GLY A 90 8.35 0.92 -6.09
N ALA A 91 9.61 0.60 -6.41
CA ALA A 91 10.60 0.25 -5.39
C ALA A 91 10.89 1.40 -4.42
N PHE A 92 10.93 2.65 -4.90
CA PHE A 92 11.05 3.82 -4.03
C PHE A 92 9.85 3.94 -3.07
N PHE A 93 8.62 3.73 -3.55
CA PHE A 93 7.45 3.81 -2.68
C PHE A 93 7.42 2.73 -1.59
N ASN A 94 8.00 1.54 -1.83
CA ASN A 94 8.11 0.50 -0.79
C ASN A 94 8.85 0.97 0.46
N LEU A 95 9.73 1.98 0.36
CA LEU A 95 10.37 2.60 1.52
C LEU A 95 9.34 3.14 2.52
N PHE A 96 8.24 3.72 2.04
CA PHE A 96 7.20 4.26 2.92
C PHE A 96 6.43 3.17 3.66
N VAL A 97 6.27 1.98 3.08
CA VAL A 97 5.72 0.82 3.80
C VAL A 97 6.65 0.38 4.93
N VAL A 98 7.96 0.39 4.69
CA VAL A 98 8.96 0.08 5.72
C VAL A 98 8.93 1.14 6.83
N LEU A 99 8.85 2.43 6.49
CA LEU A 99 8.70 3.48 7.50
C LEU A 99 7.39 3.33 8.28
N ALA A 100 6.29 3.01 7.61
CA ALA A 100 5.00 2.79 8.25
C ALA A 100 5.06 1.65 9.28
N SER A 101 5.73 0.54 8.94
CA SER A 101 5.87 -0.60 9.85
C SER A 101 6.75 -0.26 11.05
N VAL A 102 7.88 0.44 10.86
CA VAL A 102 8.73 0.93 11.95
C VAL A 102 7.94 1.85 12.89
N CYS A 103 7.17 2.79 12.33
CA CYS A 103 6.36 3.71 13.13
C CYS A 103 5.26 2.98 13.91
N ALA A 104 4.63 1.98 13.31
CA ALA A 104 3.66 1.13 14.00
C ALA A 104 4.30 0.35 15.15
N ILE A 105 5.49 -0.24 14.95
CA ILE A 105 6.25 -0.96 15.99
C ILE A 105 6.55 -0.05 17.18
N ILE A 106 7.09 1.16 16.92
CA ILE A 106 7.36 2.15 17.98
C ILE A 106 6.07 2.57 18.70
N GLY A 107 4.97 2.74 17.95
CA GLY A 107 3.64 3.00 18.52
C GLY A 107 3.19 1.90 19.49
N PHE A 108 3.34 0.63 19.11
CA PHE A 108 3.02 -0.51 19.97
C PHE A 108 3.90 -0.60 21.21
N ILE A 109 5.22 -0.44 21.06
CA ILE A 109 6.16 -0.47 22.21
C ILE A 109 5.74 0.58 23.24
N ASN A 110 5.43 1.80 22.80
CA ASN A 110 5.01 2.90 23.68
C ASN A 110 3.66 2.67 24.36
N LEU A 111 2.75 1.86 23.78
CA LEU A 111 1.53 1.44 24.46
C LEU A 111 1.81 0.44 25.57
N THR A 112 2.78 -0.46 25.37
CA THR A 112 3.10 -1.53 26.32
C THR A 112 4.02 -1.10 27.46
N SER A 113 4.78 -0.02 27.28
CA SER A 113 5.74 0.48 28.28
C SER A 113 5.18 1.59 29.18
N ALA A 114 3.96 2.09 28.91
CA ALA A 114 3.32 3.08 29.78
C ALA A 114 3.00 2.46 31.16
N PRO A 115 3.44 3.06 32.28
CA PRO A 115 3.07 2.59 33.60
C PRO A 115 1.55 2.74 33.77
N ARG A 116 0.91 1.64 34.19
CA ARG A 116 -0.53 1.61 34.51
C ARG A 116 -0.86 2.55 35.66
#